data_AF-A0A6C0LM58-F1
#
_entry.id   AF-A0A6C0LM58-F1
#
_cell.length_a   1.000
_cell.length_b   1.000
_cell.length_c   1.000
_cell.angle_alpha   90.00
_cell.angle_beta   90.00
_cell.angle_gamma   90.00
#
_symmetry.space_group_name_H-M   'P 1'
#
loop_
_entity.id
_entity.type
_entity.pdbx_description
1 polymer ?
#
loop_
_entity_poly.entity_id
_entity_poly.type
_entity_poly.pdbx_seq_one_letter_code
_entity_poly.pdbx_strand_id
1 'polypeptide(L)'
;MADTLASPSLPKPGSKDSWGPKLWRVLHNLAWISDRTDVAFLWRKLLKTLAEIMPCPLCRSHLAEHLKNTIIVPNRNAHLFKGPDIRERIVHSIWALHNKVNERNGKLEFPRELMNALYADRIRSEIISETGRIIRDINAEWEPIVLQQISGAGFREWRNDTSMLMGLLSGGAN
;
A
#
# COMPACT_ATOMS: atom_id res chain seq x y z
N MET A 1 25.89 36.21 7.03
CA MET A 1 24.47 36.02 6.68
C MET A 1 24.07 34.67 7.21
N ALA A 2 23.26 34.62 8.26
CA ALA A 2 22.81 33.36 8.85
C ALA A 2 21.61 32.87 8.04
N ASP A 3 21.79 31.74 7.36
CA ASP A 3 20.73 31.04 6.65
C ASP A 3 19.85 30.35 7.70
N THR A 4 18.70 30.93 7.99
CA THR A 4 17.71 30.36 8.91
C THR A 4 17.12 29.13 8.24
N LEU A 5 17.64 27.95 8.60
CA LEU A 5 17.02 26.66 8.26
C LEU A 5 15.63 26.61 8.89
N ALA A 6 14.61 27.01 8.14
CA ALA A 6 13.23 26.86 8.55
C ALA A 6 12.98 25.37 8.84
N SER A 7 12.52 25.05 10.05
CA SER A 7 12.07 23.70 10.38
C SER A 7 11.04 23.26 9.34
N PRO A 8 11.13 22.03 8.80
CA PRO A 8 10.17 21.57 7.81
C PRO A 8 8.77 21.60 8.43
N SER A 9 7.91 22.46 7.88
CA SER A 9 6.51 22.52 8.27
C SER A 9 5.85 21.16 8.06
N LEU A 10 4.99 20.73 8.98
CA LEU A 10 4.25 19.49 8.84
C LEU A 10 3.52 19.41 7.49
N PRO A 11 3.45 18.23 6.84
CA PRO A 11 2.73 18.08 5.59
C PRO A 11 1.27 18.53 5.72
N LYS A 12 0.78 19.30 4.75
CA LYS A 12 -0.62 19.71 4.70
C LYS A 12 -1.51 18.47 4.60
N PRO A 13 -2.57 18.32 5.42
CA PRO A 13 -3.51 17.21 5.29
C PRO A 13 -4.04 17.08 3.86
N GLY A 14 -4.10 15.85 3.33
CA GLY A 14 -4.54 15.60 1.95
C GLY A 14 -3.48 15.85 0.87
N SER A 15 -2.33 16.44 1.20
CA SER A 15 -1.20 16.54 0.27
C SER A 15 -0.54 15.18 0.07
N LYS A 16 0.13 15.00 -1.09
CA LYS A 16 0.87 13.78 -1.43
C LYS A 16 1.89 13.40 -0.35
N ASP A 17 2.49 14.38 0.30
CA ASP A 17 3.51 14.16 1.34
C ASP A 17 2.89 13.76 2.69
N SER A 18 1.59 14.03 2.91
CA SER A 18 0.83 13.55 4.06
C SER A 18 0.39 12.10 3.91
N TRP A 19 -0.32 11.78 2.82
CA TRP A 19 -0.92 10.45 2.65
C TRP A 19 0.01 9.43 1.97
N GLY A 20 0.99 9.88 1.18
CA GLY A 20 1.88 8.99 0.42
C GLY A 20 2.65 8.01 1.32
N PRO A 21 3.39 8.50 2.34
CA PRO A 21 4.10 7.63 3.28
C PRO A 21 3.16 6.67 4.04
N LYS A 22 1.96 7.15 4.42
CA LYS A 22 0.93 6.35 5.09
C LYS A 22 0.44 5.20 4.20
N LEU A 23 0.17 5.49 2.92
CA LEU A 23 -0.27 4.48 1.96
C LEU A 23 0.81 3.41 1.75
N TRP A 24 2.08 3.79 1.59
CA TRP A 24 3.16 2.83 1.48
C TRP A 24 3.29 1.96 2.71
N ARG A 25 3.16 2.55 3.91
CA ARG A 25 3.16 1.80 5.17
C ARG A 25 2.03 0.76 5.21
N VAL A 26 0.82 1.13 4.78
CA VAL A 26 -0.31 0.17 4.66
C VAL A 26 0.03 -0.96 3.70
N LEU A 27 0.53 -0.66 2.50
CA LEU A 27 0.85 -1.68 1.49
C LEU A 27 1.95 -2.63 1.96
N HIS A 28 3.02 -2.12 2.56
CA HIS A 28 4.10 -2.96 3.09
C HIS A 28 3.66 -3.79 4.29
N ASN A 29 2.87 -3.21 5.21
CA ASN A 29 2.30 -3.95 6.33
C ASN A 29 1.41 -5.10 5.87
N LEU A 30 0.48 -4.84 4.94
CA LEU A 30 -0.39 -5.86 4.36
C LEU A 30 0.44 -6.93 3.65
N ALA A 31 1.45 -6.54 2.88
CA ALA A 31 2.31 -7.47 2.15
C ALA A 31 3.03 -8.43 3.09
N TRP A 32 3.59 -7.90 4.18
CA TRP A 32 4.31 -8.67 5.18
C TRP A 32 3.46 -9.74 5.86
N ILE A 33 2.18 -9.49 6.08
CA ILE A 33 1.27 -10.47 6.71
C ILE A 33 0.51 -11.32 5.68
N SER A 34 0.80 -11.21 4.38
CA SER A 34 0.07 -11.91 3.31
C SER A 34 0.55 -13.35 3.07
N ASP A 35 0.39 -14.20 4.09
CA ASP A 35 0.82 -15.60 4.12
C ASP A 35 -0.31 -16.60 3.83
N ARG A 36 -1.40 -16.17 3.21
CA ARG A 36 -2.51 -17.04 2.79
C ARG A 36 -2.58 -17.15 1.27
N THR A 37 -3.02 -18.29 0.76
CA THR A 37 -3.12 -18.53 -0.70
C THR A 37 -4.34 -17.88 -1.35
N ASP A 38 -5.38 -17.55 -0.56
CA ASP A 38 -6.65 -16.97 -1.00
C ASP A 38 -6.64 -15.43 -1.08
N VAL A 39 -5.56 -14.77 -0.67
CA VAL A 39 -5.43 -13.29 -0.70
C VAL A 39 -5.27 -12.73 -2.10
N ALA A 40 -4.99 -13.59 -3.08
CA ALA A 40 -4.52 -13.17 -4.39
C ALA A 40 -5.54 -12.33 -5.17
N PHE A 41 -6.82 -12.67 -5.05
CA PHE A 41 -7.92 -11.90 -5.64
C PHE A 41 -8.06 -10.53 -4.98
N LEU A 42 -8.05 -10.48 -3.65
CA LEU A 42 -8.24 -9.25 -2.88
C LEU A 42 -7.12 -8.24 -3.10
N TRP A 43 -5.86 -8.68 -3.22
CA TRP A 43 -4.76 -7.79 -3.58
C TRP A 43 -4.91 -7.16 -4.97
N ARG A 44 -5.29 -7.96 -5.97
CA ARG A 44 -5.52 -7.43 -7.33
C ARG A 44 -6.66 -6.42 -7.33
N LYS A 45 -7.74 -6.73 -6.61
CA LYS A 45 -8.89 -5.84 -6.47
C LYS A 45 -8.47 -4.53 -5.79
N LEU A 46 -7.81 -4.62 -4.64
CA LEU A 46 -7.30 -3.47 -3.89
C LEU A 46 -6.42 -2.54 -4.74
N LEU A 47 -5.43 -3.09 -5.45
CA LEU A 47 -4.50 -2.29 -6.25
C LEU A 47 -5.17 -1.66 -7.47
N LYS A 48 -6.15 -2.35 -8.07
CA LYS A 48 -6.96 -1.79 -9.16
C LYS A 48 -7.79 -0.61 -8.63
N THR A 49 -8.54 -0.80 -7.55
CA THR A 49 -9.35 0.26 -6.95
C THR A 49 -8.46 1.44 -6.51
N LEU A 50 -7.28 1.17 -5.96
CA LEU A 50 -6.29 2.20 -5.60
C LEU A 50 -5.87 3.05 -6.83
N ALA A 51 -5.65 2.40 -7.97
CA ALA A 51 -5.32 3.09 -9.22
C ALA A 51 -6.47 3.97 -9.75
N GLU A 52 -7.70 3.75 -9.30
CA GLU A 52 -8.88 4.51 -9.70
C GLU A 52 -9.19 5.66 -8.73
N ILE A 53 -8.84 5.53 -7.45
CA ILE A 53 -9.31 6.44 -6.38
C ILE A 53 -8.23 7.29 -5.71
N MET A 54 -6.94 7.02 -5.91
CA MET A 54 -5.88 7.87 -5.31
C MET A 54 -6.12 9.35 -5.65
N PRO A 55 -5.98 10.30 -4.70
CA PRO A 55 -6.27 11.72 -4.93
C PRO A 55 -5.44 12.36 -6.05
N CYS A 56 -4.23 11.85 -6.31
CA CYS A 56 -3.37 12.37 -7.36
C CYS A 56 -3.63 11.67 -8.71
N PRO A 57 -4.13 12.38 -9.75
CA PRO A 57 -4.41 11.79 -11.06
C PRO A 57 -3.18 11.19 -11.75
N LEU A 58 -2.00 11.82 -11.56
CA LEU A 58 -0.75 11.31 -12.10
C LEU A 58 -0.34 9.98 -11.43
N CYS A 59 -0.49 9.88 -10.11
CA CYS A 59 -0.23 8.64 -9.38
C CYS A 59 -1.19 7.52 -9.82
N ARG A 60 -2.47 7.83 -10.05
CA ARG A 60 -3.46 6.90 -10.61
C ARG A 60 -3.00 6.33 -11.95
N SER A 61 -2.66 7.20 -12.90
CA SER A 61 -2.21 6.80 -14.23
C SER A 61 -0.94 5.93 -14.17
N HIS A 62 0.05 6.35 -13.37
CA HIS A 62 1.28 5.58 -13.19
C HIS A 62 1.06 4.19 -12.58
N LEU A 63 0.18 4.07 -11.58
CA LEU A 63 -0.14 2.76 -11.01
C LEU A 63 -0.91 1.90 -12.02
N ALA A 64 -1.90 2.46 -12.71
CA ALA A 64 -2.67 1.74 -13.73
C ALA A 64 -1.77 1.20 -14.85
N GLU A 65 -0.81 2.00 -15.33
CA GLU A 65 0.19 1.58 -16.31
C GLU A 65 1.10 0.47 -15.76
N HIS A 66 1.56 0.60 -14.51
CA HIS A 66 2.38 -0.44 -13.88
C HIS A 66 1.64 -1.78 -13.79
N LEU A 67 0.36 -1.75 -13.40
CA LEU A 67 -0.49 -2.95 -13.27
C LEU A 67 -0.80 -3.62 -14.60
N LYS A 68 -0.74 -2.91 -15.74
CA LYS A 68 -0.85 -3.53 -17.08
C LYS A 68 0.36 -4.40 -17.42
N ASN A 69 1.54 -4.01 -16.93
CA ASN A 69 2.82 -4.60 -17.33
C ASN A 69 3.43 -5.52 -16.27
N THR A 70 2.85 -5.59 -15.06
CA THR A 70 3.47 -6.28 -13.92
C THR A 70 2.46 -7.12 -13.15
N ILE A 71 2.82 -8.39 -12.90
CA ILE A 71 2.01 -9.31 -12.10
C ILE A 71 2.48 -9.28 -10.65
N ILE A 72 1.88 -8.40 -9.84
CA ILE A 72 2.20 -8.26 -8.40
C ILE A 72 1.77 -9.52 -7.62
N VAL A 73 0.73 -10.21 -8.07
CA VAL A 73 0.10 -11.31 -7.35
C VAL A 73 -0.16 -12.47 -8.30
N PRO A 74 0.08 -13.73 -7.91
CA PRO A 74 -0.21 -14.89 -8.76
C PRO A 74 -1.66 -14.86 -9.27
N ASN A 75 -1.83 -14.87 -10.58
CA ASN A 75 -3.14 -14.87 -11.25
C ASN A 75 -3.57 -16.29 -11.67
N ARG A 76 -2.66 -17.24 -11.64
CA ARG A 76 -2.85 -18.65 -11.98
C ARG A 76 -2.05 -19.50 -11.00
N ASN A 77 -2.52 -20.72 -10.78
CA ASN A 77 -1.80 -21.71 -9.98
C ASN A 77 -1.47 -21.25 -8.54
N ALA A 78 -2.26 -20.34 -7.96
CA ALA A 78 -2.05 -19.88 -6.59
C ALA A 78 -2.07 -21.03 -5.56
N HIS A 79 -2.81 -22.11 -5.86
CA HIS A 79 -2.85 -23.34 -5.08
C HIS A 79 -1.53 -24.13 -5.07
N LEU A 80 -0.59 -23.84 -5.97
CA LEU A 80 0.73 -24.47 -6.00
C LEU A 80 1.74 -23.81 -5.05
N PHE A 81 1.41 -22.64 -4.50
CA PHE A 81 2.28 -21.89 -3.60
C PHE A 81 1.90 -22.13 -2.15
N LYS A 82 2.89 -22.16 -1.25
CA LYS A 82 2.63 -22.14 0.19
C LYS A 82 2.49 -20.70 0.66
N GLY A 83 1.91 -20.53 1.85
CA GLY A 83 1.72 -19.22 2.48
C GLY A 83 2.96 -18.33 2.47
N PRO A 84 4.13 -18.81 2.96
CA PRO A 84 5.36 -18.04 2.94
C PRO A 84 5.83 -17.61 1.54
N ASP A 85 5.61 -18.43 0.52
CA ASP A 85 5.98 -18.12 -0.87
C ASP A 85 5.08 -17.00 -1.44
N ILE A 86 3.79 -17.03 -1.11
CA ILE A 86 2.84 -15.97 -1.47
C ILE A 86 3.26 -14.65 -0.82
N ARG A 87 3.58 -14.68 0.48
CA ARG A 87 4.07 -13.51 1.21
C ARG A 87 5.31 -12.92 0.55
N GLU A 88 6.35 -13.75 0.34
CA GLU A 88 7.61 -13.29 -0.23
C GLU A 88 7.40 -12.63 -1.60
N ARG A 89 6.54 -13.22 -2.44
CA ARG A 89 6.23 -12.67 -3.75
C ARG A 89 5.52 -11.32 -3.67
N ILE A 90 4.57 -11.16 -2.76
CA ILE A 90 3.84 -9.90 -2.58
C ILE A 90 4.78 -8.83 -2.00
N VAL A 91 5.56 -9.16 -0.96
CA VAL A 91 6.57 -8.26 -0.37
C VAL A 91 7.53 -7.77 -1.44
N HIS A 92 8.11 -8.68 -2.22
CA HIS A 92 9.02 -8.31 -3.32
C HIS A 92 8.34 -7.39 -4.34
N SER A 93 7.11 -7.70 -4.74
CA SER A 93 6.39 -6.94 -5.76
C SER A 93 6.05 -5.52 -5.30
N ILE A 94 5.61 -5.35 -4.04
CA ILE A 94 5.31 -4.02 -3.47
C ILE A 94 6.60 -3.23 -3.23
N TRP A 95 7.68 -3.88 -2.78
CA TRP A 95 9.02 -3.29 -2.67
C TRP A 95 9.53 -2.78 -4.03
N ALA A 96 9.48 -3.60 -5.08
CA ALA A 96 9.92 -3.23 -6.42
C ALA A 96 9.09 -2.08 -7.00
N LEU A 97 7.76 -2.10 -6.81
CA LEU A 97 6.88 -0.99 -7.18
C LEU A 97 7.27 0.30 -6.46
N HIS A 98 7.54 0.26 -5.16
CA HIS A 98 7.95 1.43 -4.39
C HIS A 98 9.30 1.98 -4.89
N ASN A 99 10.27 1.12 -5.17
CA ASN A 99 11.57 1.56 -5.70
C ASN A 99 11.47 2.15 -7.12
N LYS A 100 10.58 1.65 -7.97
CA LYS A 100 10.28 2.29 -9.27
C LYS A 100 9.71 3.70 -9.09
N VAL A 101 8.94 3.94 -8.02
CA VAL A 101 8.47 5.28 -7.67
C VAL A 101 9.59 6.14 -7.09
N ASN A 102 10.51 5.57 -6.31
CA ASN A 102 11.69 6.28 -5.81
C ASN A 102 12.58 6.77 -6.95
N GLU A 103 12.94 5.86 -7.87
CA GLU A 103 13.73 6.16 -9.07
C GLU A 103 13.12 7.32 -9.87
N ARG A 104 11.83 7.24 -10.18
CA ARG A 104 11.10 8.31 -10.91
C ARG A 104 11.12 9.67 -10.20
N ASN A 105 11.26 9.68 -8.88
CA ASN A 105 11.32 10.90 -8.07
C ASN A 105 12.76 11.30 -7.70
N GLY A 106 13.78 10.65 -8.27
CA GLY A 106 15.19 10.91 -7.95
C GLY A 106 15.58 10.56 -6.50
N LYS A 107 14.83 9.66 -5.86
CA LYS A 107 15.12 9.18 -4.50
C LYS A 107 16.02 7.95 -4.58
N LEU A 108 16.82 7.74 -3.54
CA LEU A 108 17.63 6.54 -3.38
C LEU A 108 16.76 5.29 -3.35
N GLU A 109 17.30 4.20 -3.90
CA GLU A 109 16.70 2.88 -3.77
C GLU A 109 16.65 2.49 -2.28
N PHE A 110 15.52 1.93 -1.86
CA PHE A 110 15.37 1.34 -0.54
C PHE A 110 15.85 -0.12 -0.58
N PRO A 111 16.95 -0.48 0.10
CA PRO A 111 17.50 -1.84 0.03
C PRO A 111 16.53 -2.90 0.55
N ARG A 112 16.58 -4.10 -0.03
CA ARG A 112 15.68 -5.19 0.34
C ARG A 112 15.96 -5.70 1.76
N GLU A 113 17.22 -5.71 2.16
CA GLU A 113 17.69 -6.15 3.47
C GLU A 113 17.11 -5.28 4.58
N LEU A 114 17.00 -3.97 4.31
CA LEU A 114 16.40 -3.02 5.23
C LEU A 114 14.89 -3.24 5.34
N MET A 115 14.20 -3.63 4.26
CA MET A 115 12.80 -4.04 4.34
C MET A 115 12.62 -5.20 5.31
N ASN A 116 13.41 -6.25 5.16
CA ASN A 116 13.31 -7.43 6.01
C ASN A 116 13.58 -7.06 7.48
N ALA A 117 14.61 -6.24 7.75
CA ALA A 117 14.93 -5.79 9.10
C ALA A 117 13.81 -4.95 9.74
N LEU A 118 13.10 -4.10 8.98
CA LEU A 118 11.98 -3.29 9.50
C LEU A 118 10.78 -4.12 9.96
N TYR A 119 10.64 -5.34 9.46
CA TYR A 119 9.45 -6.16 9.64
C TYR A 119 9.70 -7.50 10.34
N ALA A 120 10.94 -7.98 10.41
CA ALA A 120 11.31 -9.28 10.99
C ALA A 120 10.79 -9.48 12.42
N ASP A 121 10.91 -8.45 13.27
CA ASP A 121 10.56 -8.53 14.69
C ASP A 121 9.14 -8.01 14.99
N ARG A 122 8.36 -7.69 13.96
CA ARG A 122 7.02 -7.12 14.12
C ARG A 122 5.98 -8.22 14.37
N ILE A 123 5.18 -8.05 15.42
CA ILE A 123 4.11 -8.98 15.75
C ILE A 123 2.90 -8.74 14.83
N ARG A 124 2.30 -9.81 14.31
CA ARG A 124 1.15 -9.74 13.36
C ARG A 124 0.01 -8.85 13.86
N SER A 125 -0.38 -9.01 15.13
CA SER A 125 -1.48 -8.24 15.75
C SER A 125 -1.18 -6.74 15.82
N GLU A 126 0.07 -6.36 16.06
CA GLU A 126 0.52 -4.96 16.06
C GLU A 126 0.48 -4.39 14.64
N ILE A 127 0.92 -5.16 13.65
CA ILE A 127 0.84 -4.77 12.24
C ILE A 127 -0.63 -4.53 11.86
N ILE A 128 -1.53 -5.44 12.23
CA ILE A 128 -2.97 -5.32 11.95
C ILE A 128 -3.54 -4.05 12.60
N SER A 129 -3.26 -3.84 13.89
CA SER A 129 -3.75 -2.68 14.63
C SER A 129 -3.25 -1.35 14.04
N GLU A 130 -1.94 -1.26 13.77
CA GLU A 130 -1.32 -0.10 13.13
C GLU A 130 -1.92 0.16 11.75
N THR A 131 -2.04 -0.88 10.92
CA THR A 131 -2.57 -0.77 9.55
C THR A 131 -4.01 -0.30 9.55
N GLY A 132 -4.85 -0.83 10.44
CA GLY A 132 -6.24 -0.40 10.59
C GLY A 132 -6.35 1.08 11.00
N ARG A 133 -5.46 1.55 11.89
CA ARG A 133 -5.39 2.97 12.26
C ARG A 133 -4.99 3.84 11.06
N ILE A 134 -3.95 3.47 10.33
CA ILE A 134 -3.47 4.25 9.18
C ILE A 134 -4.51 4.28 8.06
N ILE A 135 -5.24 3.19 7.80
CA ILE A 135 -6.34 3.17 6.82
C ILE A 135 -7.44 4.17 7.20
N ARG A 136 -7.82 4.26 8.49
CA ARG A 136 -8.78 5.27 8.95
C ARG A 136 -8.28 6.69 8.71
N ASP A 137 -7.01 6.95 9.00
CA ASP A 137 -6.39 8.27 8.76
C ASP A 137 -6.41 8.62 7.26
N ILE A 138 -6.01 7.68 6.39
CA ILE A 138 -6.07 7.87 4.93
C ILE A 138 -7.50 8.14 4.48
N ASN A 139 -8.48 7.37 4.97
CA ASN A 139 -9.87 7.54 4.57
C ASN A 139 -10.39 8.93 4.96
N ALA A 140 -10.10 9.41 6.16
CA ALA A 140 -10.49 10.74 6.61
C ALA A 140 -9.84 11.85 5.76
N GLU A 141 -8.57 11.69 5.37
CA GLU A 141 -7.88 12.64 4.49
C GLU A 141 -8.37 12.61 3.05
N TRP A 142 -8.72 11.43 2.53
CA TRP A 142 -9.08 11.23 1.13
C TRP A 142 -10.54 11.56 0.85
N GLU A 143 -11.46 11.26 1.76
CA GLU A 143 -12.90 11.42 1.54
C GLU A 143 -13.29 12.81 0.98
N PRO A 144 -12.88 13.95 1.59
CA PRO A 144 -13.25 15.26 1.05
C PRO A 144 -12.67 15.55 -0.35
N ILE A 145 -11.51 14.98 -0.68
CA ILE A 145 -10.82 15.22 -1.97
C ILE A 145 -11.43 14.32 -3.06
N VAL A 146 -11.59 13.04 -2.73
CA VAL A 146 -12.09 12.04 -3.67
C VAL A 146 -13.54 12.31 -4.01
N LEU A 147 -14.39 12.71 -3.06
CA LEU A 147 -15.80 13.03 -3.34
C LEU A 147 -15.97 14.28 -4.22
N GLN A 148 -14.96 15.16 -4.30
CA GLN A 148 -14.97 16.31 -5.21
C GLN A 148 -14.49 15.95 -6.62
N GLN A 149 -13.72 14.88 -6.78
CA GLN A 149 -13.00 14.57 -8.02
C GLN A 149 -13.46 13.27 -8.70
N ILE A 150 -14.06 12.35 -7.95
CA ILE A 150 -14.31 10.96 -8.32
C ILE A 150 -15.67 10.54 -7.76
N SER A 151 -16.31 9.58 -8.42
CA SER A 151 -17.52 8.95 -7.91
C SER A 151 -17.33 8.39 -6.49
N GLY A 152 -18.26 8.72 -5.59
CA GLY A 152 -18.28 8.16 -4.24
C GLY A 152 -18.44 6.63 -4.21
N ALA A 153 -18.86 6.00 -5.31
CA ALA A 153 -18.89 4.54 -5.42
C ALA A 153 -17.48 3.92 -5.38
N GLY A 154 -16.51 4.49 -6.09
CA GLY A 154 -15.13 4.00 -6.09
C GLY A 154 -14.50 4.09 -4.70
N PHE A 155 -14.75 5.19 -3.98
CA PHE A 155 -14.24 5.35 -2.62
C PHE A 155 -14.85 4.37 -1.61
N ARG A 156 -16.14 4.01 -1.79
CA ARG A 156 -16.76 2.92 -1.01
C ARG A 156 -16.13 1.56 -1.34
N GLU A 157 -15.85 1.30 -2.62
CA GLU A 157 -15.18 0.07 -3.02
C GLU A 157 -13.78 -0.05 -2.40
N TRP A 158 -13.00 1.03 -2.37
CA TRP A 158 -11.70 1.07 -1.69
C TRP A 158 -11.80 0.69 -0.21
N ARG A 159 -12.77 1.26 0.52
CA ARG A 159 -13.01 0.95 1.94
C ARG A 159 -13.40 -0.51 2.13
N ASN A 160 -14.20 -1.06 1.21
CA ASN A 160 -14.60 -2.46 1.26
C ASN A 160 -13.41 -3.39 0.98
N ASP A 161 -12.63 -3.12 -0.06
CA ASP A 161 -11.49 -3.96 -0.45
C ASP A 161 -10.41 -4.00 0.63
N THR A 162 -10.10 -2.85 1.23
CA THR A 162 -9.18 -2.76 2.38
C THR A 162 -9.70 -3.54 3.58
N SER A 163 -10.98 -3.40 3.92
CA SER A 163 -11.61 -4.12 5.04
C SER A 163 -11.65 -5.62 4.82
N MET A 164 -11.98 -6.08 3.61
CA MET A 164 -12.00 -7.51 3.26
C MET A 164 -10.62 -8.12 3.35
N LEU A 165 -9.59 -7.46 2.79
CA LEU A 165 -8.22 -7.96 2.86
C LEU A 165 -7.71 -7.98 4.30
N MET A 166 -7.93 -6.91 5.06
CA MET A 166 -7.58 -6.86 6.48
C MET A 166 -8.26 -7.97 7.29
N GLY A 167 -9.56 -8.21 7.07
CA GLY A 167 -10.32 -9.26 7.74
C GLY A 167 -9.77 -10.65 7.44
N LEU A 168 -9.45 -10.91 6.16
CA LEU A 168 -8.84 -12.18 5.74
C LEU A 168 -7.46 -12.40 6.40
N LEU A 169 -6.63 -11.35 6.45
CA LEU A 169 -5.29 -11.41 7.01
C LEU A 169 -5.27 -11.46 8.54
N SER A 170 -6.34 -10.99 9.19
CA SER A 170 -6.47 -11.05 10.65
C SER A 170 -6.71 -12.46 11.19
N GLY A 171 -7.25 -13.37 10.37
CA GLY A 171 -7.45 -14.78 10.74
C GLY A 171 -6.31 -15.72 10.38
N GLY A 172 -5.13 -15.20 10.02
CA GLY A 172 -3.93 -16.02 9.74
C GLY A 172 -3.27 -16.54 11.02
N ALA A 173 -2.53 -17.65 10.93
CA ALA A 173 -1.71 -18.15 12.03
C ALA A 173 -0.55 -17.17 12.35
N ASN A 174 -0.11 -17.15 13.61
CA ASN A 174 1.08 -16.43 14.05
C ASN A 174 2.35 -17.21 13.69
#